data_AF-A0A9R0YX01-F1
#
_entry.id   AF-A0A9R0YX01-F1
#
_cell.length_a   1.000
_cell.length_b   1.000
_cell.length_c   1.000
_cell.angle_alpha   90.00
_cell.angle_beta   90.00
_cell.angle_gamma   90.00
#
_symmetry.space_group_name_H-M   'P 1'
#
loop_
_entity.id
_entity.type
_entity.pdbx_description
1 polymer ?
#
loop_
_entity_poly.entity_id
_entity_poly.type
_entity_poly.pdbx_seq_one_letter_code
_entity_poly.pdbx_strand_id
1 'polypeptide(L)'
;MAGGGTSIRKYVGALKDSTTVSIAKVNSDYKQLDIAIVKATNHVERPAKEKYIRDIFMHLNSGRARADVAYCIRALARRLSKTRNWAVALKTLIVIHRALREVDPSFRDELVSYGRSSGQMLHMSYFKDDSSPDAWDHSAWIRNYALFLEERLESFRVLNYDVELDPLGTRDVDTTGLLAQLPALSQLLFRLISCQPHGSSSYNTIIQHALSMVATESVRIQTAINDGILNLVDKVLRYA
;
A
#
# COMPACT_ATOMS: atom_id res chain seq x y z
N MET A 1 -4.95 -36.37 8.46
CA MET A 1 -3.70 -35.86 9.07
C MET A 1 -2.99 -34.96 8.05
N ALA A 2 -3.08 -33.64 8.20
CA ALA A 2 -2.52 -32.66 7.23
C ALA A 2 -1.73 -31.53 7.92
N GLY A 3 -1.05 -31.83 9.04
CA GLY A 3 -0.34 -30.85 9.86
C GLY A 3 1.14 -30.63 9.54
N GLY A 4 1.74 -31.44 8.66
CA GLY A 4 3.20 -31.42 8.43
C GLY A 4 3.70 -30.31 7.51
N GLY A 5 2.98 -30.02 6.42
CA GLY A 5 3.45 -29.09 5.37
C GLY A 5 3.44 -27.61 5.77
N THR A 6 2.45 -27.17 6.55
CA THR A 6 2.35 -25.80 7.06
C THR A 6 3.42 -25.50 8.12
N SER A 7 3.73 -26.48 8.97
CA SER A 7 4.76 -26.37 10.00
C SER A 7 6.15 -26.18 9.38
N ILE A 8 6.55 -27.05 8.43
CA ILE A 8 7.84 -26.97 7.73
C ILE A 8 8.00 -25.63 7.00
N ARG A 9 6.95 -25.14 6.31
CA ARG A 9 7.01 -23.84 5.63
C ARG A 9 7.21 -22.68 6.60
N LYS A 10 6.53 -22.68 7.75
CA LYS A 10 6.72 -21.66 8.80
C LYS A 10 8.15 -21.66 9.32
N TYR A 11 8.74 -22.85 9.55
CA TYR A 11 10.15 -22.98 9.91
C TYR A 11 11.10 -22.50 8.81
N VAL A 12 10.89 -22.89 7.56
CA VAL A 12 11.69 -22.43 6.41
C VAL A 12 11.59 -20.91 6.23
N GLY A 13 10.40 -20.34 6.40
CA GLY A 13 10.18 -18.89 6.38
C GLY A 13 10.96 -18.17 7.48
N ALA A 14 10.91 -18.71 8.71
CA ALA A 14 11.68 -18.18 9.83
C ALA A 14 13.20 -18.27 9.61
N LEU A 15 13.69 -19.38 9.03
CA LEU A 15 15.09 -19.53 8.63
C LEU A 15 15.47 -18.50 7.57
N LYS A 16 14.65 -18.32 6.52
CA LYS A 16 14.87 -17.30 5.49
C LYS A 16 14.94 -15.90 6.09
N ASP A 17 14.03 -15.56 6.99
CA ASP A 17 14.05 -14.25 7.66
C ASP A 17 15.30 -14.08 8.53
N SER A 18 15.71 -15.12 9.26
CA SER A 18 16.92 -15.12 10.09
C SER A 18 18.20 -14.95 9.26
N THR A 19 18.32 -15.70 8.15
CA THR A 19 19.44 -15.59 7.21
C THR A 19 19.46 -14.21 6.55
N THR A 20 18.31 -13.68 6.12
CA THR A 20 18.22 -12.35 5.51
C THR A 20 18.65 -11.25 6.49
N VAL A 21 18.20 -11.33 7.76
CA VAL A 21 18.65 -10.43 8.83
C VAL A 21 20.15 -10.56 9.05
N SER A 22 20.70 -11.77 9.03
CA SER A 22 22.12 -12.02 9.23
C SER A 22 22.96 -11.45 8.08
N ILE A 23 22.52 -11.60 6.83
CA ILE A 23 23.17 -11.00 5.65
C ILE A 23 23.12 -9.47 5.72
N ALA A 24 21.96 -8.89 6.05
CA ALA A 24 21.82 -7.44 6.23
C ALA A 24 22.80 -6.89 7.28
N LYS A 25 23.22 -7.71 8.25
CA LYS A 25 24.19 -7.29 9.27
C LYS A 25 25.63 -7.15 8.75
N VAL A 26 25.99 -7.70 7.59
CA VAL A 26 27.40 -7.99 7.27
C VAL A 26 28.13 -6.89 6.49
N ASN A 27 27.48 -5.95 5.78
CA ASN A 27 28.11 -4.71 5.27
C ASN A 27 27.09 -3.93 4.42
N SER A 28 26.23 -3.14 5.07
CA SER A 28 25.31 -2.22 4.39
C SER A 28 25.17 -0.96 5.24
N ASP A 29 25.34 0.21 4.64
CA ASP A 29 25.03 1.50 5.27
C ASP A 29 23.54 1.58 5.69
N TYR A 30 22.70 0.70 5.12
CA TYR A 30 21.27 0.57 5.37
C TYR A 30 20.89 -0.64 6.22
N LYS A 31 21.85 -1.27 6.92
CA LYS A 31 21.64 -2.47 7.73
C LYS A 31 20.43 -2.41 8.66
N GLN A 32 20.23 -1.31 9.38
CA GLN A 32 19.12 -1.20 10.33
C GLN A 32 17.76 -1.16 9.62
N LEU A 33 17.68 -0.42 8.52
CA LEU A 33 16.51 -0.36 7.67
C LEU A 33 16.17 -1.73 7.07
N ASP A 34 17.15 -2.44 6.52
CA ASP A 34 16.95 -3.77 5.95
C ASP A 34 16.44 -4.76 7.01
N ILE A 35 17.00 -4.71 8.22
CA ILE A 35 16.53 -5.52 9.36
C ILE A 35 15.10 -5.15 9.74
N ALA A 36 14.76 -3.86 9.81
CA ALA A 36 13.42 -3.40 10.14
C ALA A 36 12.40 -3.87 9.10
N ILE A 37 12.71 -3.74 7.80
CA ILE A 37 11.86 -4.22 6.69
C ILE A 37 11.63 -5.72 6.82
N VAL A 38 12.67 -6.54 6.99
CA VAL A 38 12.51 -7.99 7.12
C VAL A 38 11.69 -8.36 8.36
N LYS A 39 11.92 -7.67 9.48
CA LYS A 39 11.19 -7.95 10.72
C LYS A 39 9.74 -7.48 10.69
N ALA A 40 9.41 -6.39 10.01
CA ALA A 40 8.05 -5.94 9.79
C ALA A 40 7.30 -6.90 8.83
N THR A 41 7.99 -7.39 7.79
CA THR A 41 7.42 -8.17 6.68
C THR A 41 7.80 -9.66 6.74
N ASN A 42 8.03 -10.21 7.93
CA ASN A 42 8.44 -11.61 8.11
C ASN A 42 7.34 -12.62 7.70
N HIS A 43 7.59 -13.92 7.74
CA HIS A 43 6.59 -14.94 7.37
C HIS A 43 5.56 -15.24 8.47
N VAL A 44 5.66 -14.62 9.65
CA VAL A 44 4.73 -14.87 10.76
C VAL A 44 3.38 -14.23 10.46
N GLU A 45 2.32 -15.02 10.51
CA GLU A 45 0.93 -14.65 10.23
C GLU A 45 0.30 -13.87 11.41
N ARG A 46 0.94 -12.76 11.77
CA ARG A 46 0.46 -11.77 12.73
C ARG A 46 0.79 -10.36 12.24
N PRO A 47 0.08 -9.32 12.72
CA PRO A 47 0.43 -7.94 12.42
C PRO A 47 1.90 -7.61 12.71
N ALA A 48 2.47 -6.73 11.90
CA ALA A 48 3.82 -6.24 12.10
C ALA A 48 3.94 -5.55 13.48
N LYS A 49 5.09 -5.70 14.14
CA LYS A 49 5.32 -4.99 15.41
C LYS A 49 5.56 -3.52 15.12
N GLU A 50 4.86 -2.65 15.85
CA GLU A 50 4.90 -1.20 15.64
C GLU A 50 6.31 -0.61 15.64
N LYS A 51 7.19 -1.10 16.51
CA LYS A 51 8.58 -0.63 16.55
C LYS A 51 9.31 -0.73 15.21
N TYR A 52 9.08 -1.80 14.44
CA TYR A 52 9.74 -1.95 13.14
C TYR A 52 9.13 -1.05 12.07
N ILE A 53 7.82 -0.74 12.19
CA ILE A 53 7.17 0.24 11.30
C ILE A 53 7.73 1.63 11.56
N ARG A 54 7.83 2.03 12.84
CA ARG A 54 8.43 3.30 13.24
C ARG A 54 9.88 3.42 12.78
N ASP A 55 10.68 2.35 12.93
CA ASP A 55 12.06 2.32 12.45
C ASP A 55 12.11 2.58 10.93
N ILE A 56 11.24 1.95 10.14
CA ILE A 56 11.15 2.19 8.68
C ILE A 56 10.76 3.65 8.40
N PHE A 57 9.77 4.20 9.11
CA PHE A 57 9.27 5.56 8.84
C PHE A 57 10.29 6.64 9.18
N MET A 58 11.19 6.40 10.14
CA MET A 58 12.33 7.29 10.39
C MET A 58 13.27 7.43 9.18
N HIS A 59 13.26 6.48 8.24
CA HIS A 59 14.02 6.54 6.99
C HIS A 59 13.23 7.17 5.83
N LEU A 60 11.93 7.44 6.01
CA LEU A 60 11.06 8.06 5.00
C LEU A 60 10.73 9.54 5.30
N ASN A 61 11.23 10.07 6.42
CA ASN A 61 10.97 11.44 6.85
C ASN A 61 11.62 12.47 5.89
N SER A 62 10.97 13.63 5.69
CA SER A 62 11.41 14.73 4.82
C SER A 62 12.80 15.29 5.17
N GLY A 63 13.25 15.14 6.41
CA GLY A 63 14.62 15.50 6.83
C GLY A 63 15.73 14.54 6.36
N ARG A 64 15.40 13.45 5.65
CA ARG A 64 16.39 12.47 5.15
C ARG A 64 16.89 12.84 3.76
N ALA A 65 18.10 12.36 3.43
CA ALA A 65 18.62 12.49 2.08
C ALA A 65 17.73 11.72 1.09
N ARG A 66 17.49 12.28 -0.10
CA ARG A 66 16.66 11.64 -1.14
C ARG A 66 17.14 10.23 -1.50
N ALA A 67 18.45 9.99 -1.46
CA ALA A 67 19.04 8.67 -1.69
C ALA A 67 18.58 7.62 -0.65
N ASP A 68 18.41 8.02 0.62
CA ASP A 68 17.97 7.11 1.69
C ASP A 68 16.49 6.74 1.53
N VAL A 69 15.65 7.74 1.21
CA VAL A 69 14.22 7.53 0.92
C VAL A 69 14.08 6.61 -0.30
N ALA A 70 14.81 6.90 -1.38
CA ALA A 70 14.81 6.07 -2.59
C ALA A 70 15.32 4.64 -2.32
N TYR A 71 16.32 4.47 -1.45
CA TYR A 71 16.77 3.14 -1.02
C TYR A 71 15.66 2.38 -0.30
N CYS A 72 14.96 3.04 0.64
CA CYS A 72 13.85 2.43 1.38
C CYS A 72 12.71 1.98 0.45
N ILE A 73 12.28 2.86 -0.47
CA ILE A 73 11.27 2.55 -1.48
C ILE A 73 11.71 1.32 -2.30
N ARG A 74 12.95 1.33 -2.81
CA ARG A 74 13.50 0.21 -3.58
C ARG A 74 13.59 -1.08 -2.76
N ALA A 75 13.92 -1.00 -1.47
CA ALA A 75 13.98 -2.16 -0.59
C ALA A 75 12.60 -2.80 -0.38
N LEU A 76 11.56 -2.00 -0.18
CA LEU A 76 10.16 -2.46 -0.10
C LEU A 76 9.69 -3.07 -1.44
N ALA A 77 9.99 -2.41 -2.57
CA ALA A 77 9.68 -2.94 -3.91
C ALA A 77 10.38 -4.28 -4.18
N ARG A 78 11.64 -4.42 -3.77
CA ARG A 78 12.38 -5.70 -3.85
C ARG A 78 11.76 -6.78 -2.97
N ARG A 79 11.22 -6.43 -1.80
CA ARG A 79 10.55 -7.38 -0.90
C ARG A 79 9.27 -7.92 -1.54
N LEU A 80 8.48 -7.06 -2.19
CA LEU A 80 7.28 -7.45 -2.94
C LEU A 80 7.60 -8.35 -4.13
N SER A 81 8.53 -7.94 -5.00
CA SER A 81 8.85 -8.67 -6.23
C SER A 81 9.46 -10.06 -6.00
N LYS A 82 10.15 -10.28 -4.87
CA LYS A 82 10.81 -11.56 -4.57
C LYS A 82 9.96 -12.54 -3.76
N THR A 83 8.85 -12.10 -3.18
CA THR A 83 8.04 -12.97 -2.33
C THR A 83 6.93 -13.65 -3.11
N ARG A 84 6.68 -14.92 -2.78
CA ARG A 84 5.45 -15.65 -3.14
C ARG A 84 4.58 -15.94 -1.91
N ASN A 85 4.99 -15.48 -0.74
CA ASN A 85 4.24 -15.72 0.50
C ASN A 85 3.24 -14.61 0.74
N TRP A 86 1.97 -14.97 0.95
CA TRP A 86 0.88 -14.01 1.14
C TRP A 86 1.10 -13.08 2.34
N ALA A 87 1.63 -13.59 3.46
CA ALA A 87 1.82 -12.79 4.68
C ALA A 87 2.93 -11.75 4.50
N VAL A 88 4.02 -12.11 3.82
CA VAL A 88 5.11 -11.17 3.47
C VAL A 88 4.60 -10.10 2.52
N ALA A 89 3.88 -10.48 1.45
CA ALA A 89 3.33 -9.55 0.47
C ALA A 89 2.36 -8.56 1.15
N LEU A 90 1.37 -9.08 1.87
CA LEU A 90 0.38 -8.29 2.57
C LEU A 90 1.00 -7.31 3.57
N LYS A 91 1.92 -7.76 4.42
CA LYS A 91 2.57 -6.87 5.39
C LYS A 91 3.43 -5.82 4.71
N THR A 92 4.03 -6.11 3.57
CA THR A 92 4.78 -5.11 2.80
C THR A 92 3.84 -4.05 2.23
N LEU A 93 2.69 -4.45 1.67
CA LEU A 93 1.66 -3.49 1.22
C LEU A 93 1.09 -2.66 2.38
N ILE A 94 0.89 -3.25 3.56
CA ILE A 94 0.47 -2.52 4.78
C ILE A 94 1.51 -1.47 5.18
N VAL A 95 2.81 -1.81 5.16
CA VAL A 95 3.88 -0.84 5.43
C VAL A 95 3.80 0.34 4.46
N ILE A 96 3.60 0.08 3.17
CA ILE A 96 3.48 1.13 2.14
C ILE A 96 2.23 1.98 2.35
N HIS A 97 1.07 1.36 2.59
CA HIS A 97 -0.18 2.06 2.85
C HIS A 97 -0.09 2.94 4.10
N ARG A 98 0.49 2.42 5.19
CA ARG A 98 0.72 3.23 6.39
C ARG A 98 1.70 4.38 6.13
N ALA A 99 2.77 4.14 5.36
CA ALA A 99 3.70 5.22 4.99
C ALA A 99 3.01 6.32 4.17
N LEU A 100 2.10 5.93 3.26
CA LEU A 100 1.28 6.88 2.51
C LEU A 100 0.38 7.75 3.38
N ARG A 101 0.05 7.35 4.62
CA ARG A 101 -0.85 8.07 5.51
C ARG A 101 -0.12 8.81 6.63
N GLU A 102 0.89 8.18 7.19
CA GLU A 102 1.54 8.61 8.43
C GLU A 102 2.85 9.38 8.21
N VAL A 103 3.45 9.26 7.02
CA VAL A 103 4.69 9.98 6.70
C VAL A 103 4.37 11.30 5.99
N ASP A 104 5.33 12.22 6.07
CA ASP A 104 5.31 13.51 5.39
C ASP A 104 4.85 13.42 3.92
N PRO A 105 4.04 14.38 3.42
CA PRO A 105 3.55 14.42 2.05
C PRO A 105 4.61 14.18 0.97
N SER A 106 5.85 14.63 1.17
CA SER A 106 6.95 14.43 0.22
C SER A 106 7.23 12.96 -0.12
N PHE A 107 6.90 12.02 0.77
CA PHE A 107 7.02 10.59 0.49
C PHE A 107 6.15 10.14 -0.70
N ARG A 108 4.96 10.74 -0.87
CA ARG A 108 4.04 10.40 -1.97
C ARG A 108 4.67 10.76 -3.31
N ASP A 109 5.30 11.93 -3.40
CA ASP A 109 5.99 12.39 -4.61
C ASP A 109 7.17 11.49 -4.98
N GLU A 110 8.00 11.13 -3.99
CA GLU A 110 9.12 10.20 -4.19
C GLU A 110 8.62 8.81 -4.64
N LEU A 111 7.50 8.34 -4.10
CA LEU A 111 6.90 7.06 -4.48
C LEU A 111 6.30 7.10 -5.90
N VAL A 112 5.62 8.19 -6.28
CA VAL A 112 5.14 8.41 -7.67
C VAL A 112 6.32 8.47 -8.64
N SER A 113 7.38 9.20 -8.30
CA SER A 113 8.61 9.30 -9.09
C SER A 113 9.27 7.93 -9.31
N TYR A 114 9.35 7.13 -8.24
CA TYR A 114 9.83 5.75 -8.33
C TYR A 114 8.92 4.89 -9.22
N GLY A 115 7.60 5.01 -9.08
CA GLY A 115 6.63 4.26 -9.89
C GLY A 115 6.80 4.49 -11.39
N ARG A 116 7.03 5.74 -11.80
CA ARG A 116 7.28 6.14 -13.20
C ARG A 116 8.58 5.56 -13.77
N SER A 117 9.64 5.53 -12.97
CA SER A 117 10.97 5.10 -13.42
C SER A 117 11.19 3.59 -13.34
N SER A 118 10.58 2.92 -12.36
CA SER A 118 10.74 1.48 -12.13
C SER A 118 9.65 0.63 -12.79
N GLY A 119 8.60 1.26 -13.33
CA GLY A 119 7.56 0.59 -14.10
C GLY A 119 6.80 -0.46 -13.32
N GLN A 120 6.19 -0.08 -12.18
CA GLN A 120 5.24 -0.85 -11.36
C GLN A 120 5.77 -1.42 -10.01
N MET A 121 5.92 -0.57 -8.99
CA MET A 121 6.25 -1.03 -7.63
C MET A 121 5.17 -1.95 -7.01
N LEU A 122 3.90 -1.72 -7.34
CA LEU A 122 2.74 -2.35 -6.72
C LEU A 122 2.02 -3.33 -7.65
N HIS A 123 2.54 -3.61 -8.85
CA HIS A 123 1.83 -4.46 -9.80
C HIS A 123 1.94 -5.91 -9.39
N MET A 124 0.89 -6.36 -8.73
CA MET A 124 0.75 -7.71 -8.18
C MET A 124 -0.33 -8.51 -8.90
N SER A 125 -0.72 -8.13 -10.12
CA SER A 125 -1.81 -8.79 -10.88
C SER A 125 -1.65 -10.31 -11.02
N TYR A 126 -0.41 -10.82 -11.07
CA TYR A 126 -0.10 -12.25 -11.13
C TYR A 126 0.34 -12.85 -9.79
N PHE A 127 0.27 -12.10 -8.69
CA PHE A 127 0.65 -12.61 -7.37
C PHE A 127 -0.25 -13.78 -6.96
N LYS A 128 0.39 -14.87 -6.56
CA LYS A 128 -0.28 -16.09 -6.10
C LYS A 128 0.61 -16.83 -5.11
N ASP A 129 0.05 -17.19 -3.96
CA ASP A 129 0.63 -18.13 -3.01
C ASP A 129 -0.13 -19.47 -3.10
N ASP A 130 0.52 -20.47 -3.67
CA ASP A 130 -0.03 -21.82 -3.84
C ASP A 130 0.15 -22.73 -2.60
N SER A 131 0.36 -22.19 -1.38
CA SER A 131 0.48 -23.04 -0.16
C SER A 131 -0.72 -23.90 0.14
N SER A 132 -1.90 -23.30 -0.02
CA SER A 132 -3.15 -23.81 0.54
C SER A 132 -4.33 -23.10 -0.11
N PRO A 133 -5.54 -23.69 -0.07
CA PRO A 133 -6.76 -23.03 -0.51
C PRO A 133 -6.96 -21.66 0.15
N ASP A 134 -6.72 -21.54 1.47
CA ASP A 134 -6.80 -20.26 2.18
C ASP A 134 -5.84 -19.20 1.60
N ALA A 135 -4.64 -19.62 1.19
CA ALA A 135 -3.66 -18.73 0.60
C ALA A 135 -4.09 -18.23 -0.80
N TRP A 136 -4.96 -18.96 -1.50
CA TRP A 136 -5.56 -18.49 -2.76
C TRP A 136 -6.52 -17.32 -2.51
N ASP A 137 -7.38 -17.43 -1.50
CA ASP A 137 -8.29 -16.34 -1.09
C ASP A 137 -7.49 -15.11 -0.63
N HIS A 138 -6.46 -15.32 0.20
CA HIS A 138 -5.55 -14.23 0.60
C HIS A 138 -4.85 -13.60 -0.61
N SER A 139 -4.41 -14.40 -1.58
CA SER A 139 -3.77 -13.89 -2.80
C SER A 139 -4.74 -13.05 -3.62
N ALA A 140 -6.00 -13.48 -3.78
CA ALA A 140 -7.01 -12.70 -4.48
C ALA A 140 -7.25 -11.34 -3.83
N TRP A 141 -7.38 -11.31 -2.50
CA TRP A 141 -7.53 -10.06 -1.77
C TRP A 141 -6.30 -9.14 -1.89
N ILE A 142 -5.09 -9.71 -1.78
CA ILE A 142 -3.82 -8.96 -1.94
C ILE A 142 -3.74 -8.29 -3.31
N ARG A 143 -4.21 -8.94 -4.39
CA ARG A 143 -4.23 -8.33 -5.73
C ARG A 143 -5.15 -7.10 -5.79
N ASN A 144 -6.35 -7.20 -5.22
CA ASN A 144 -7.28 -6.05 -5.16
C ASN A 144 -6.73 -4.92 -4.28
N TYR A 145 -6.11 -5.26 -3.16
CA TYR A 145 -5.49 -4.28 -2.27
C TYR A 145 -4.31 -3.56 -2.93
N ALA A 146 -3.49 -4.27 -3.70
CA ALA A 146 -2.41 -3.67 -4.48
C ALA A 146 -2.95 -2.71 -5.55
N LEU A 147 -4.00 -3.11 -6.29
CA LEU A 147 -4.68 -2.25 -7.27
C LEU A 147 -5.28 -1.00 -6.62
N PHE A 148 -5.84 -1.11 -5.43
CA PHE A 148 -6.31 0.05 -4.67
C PHE A 148 -5.17 1.02 -4.35
N LEU A 149 -4.01 0.52 -3.88
CA LEU A 149 -2.86 1.38 -3.59
C LEU A 149 -2.25 2.02 -4.85
N GLU A 150 -2.24 1.31 -5.98
CA GLU A 150 -1.86 1.87 -7.29
C GLU A 150 -2.79 3.02 -7.68
N GLU A 151 -4.09 2.79 -7.59
CA GLU A 151 -5.10 3.80 -7.93
C GLU A 151 -5.05 4.98 -6.97
N ARG A 152 -4.74 4.76 -5.69
CA ARG A 152 -4.56 5.84 -4.71
C ARG A 152 -3.41 6.77 -5.11
N LEU A 153 -2.30 6.21 -5.59
CA LEU A 153 -1.15 6.98 -6.10
C LEU A 153 -1.48 7.71 -7.40
N GLU A 154 -2.21 7.07 -8.31
CA GLU A 154 -2.63 7.70 -9.56
C GLU A 154 -3.64 8.82 -9.32
N SER A 155 -4.57 8.62 -8.38
CA SER A 155 -5.49 9.63 -7.90
C SER A 155 -4.70 10.83 -7.35
N PHE A 156 -3.76 10.62 -6.42
CA PHE A 156 -2.89 11.69 -5.90
C PHE A 156 -2.17 12.46 -7.03
N ARG A 157 -1.69 11.75 -8.06
CA ARG A 157 -1.04 12.36 -9.24
C ARG A 157 -1.97 13.25 -10.06
N VAL A 158 -3.24 12.87 -10.20
CA VAL A 158 -4.25 13.65 -10.95
C VAL A 158 -4.75 14.83 -10.14
N LEU A 159 -4.98 14.62 -8.84
CA LEU A 159 -5.52 15.62 -7.92
C LEU A 159 -4.47 16.67 -7.51
N ASN A 160 -3.19 16.29 -7.43
CA ASN A 160 -2.09 17.05 -6.83
C ASN A 160 -2.30 17.36 -5.33
N TYR A 161 -3.17 16.61 -4.65
CA TYR A 161 -3.36 16.62 -3.20
C TYR A 161 -3.83 15.24 -2.73
N ASP A 162 -3.70 14.97 -1.43
CA ASP A 162 -4.23 13.73 -0.83
C ASP A 162 -5.67 13.95 -0.36
N VAL A 163 -6.61 13.22 -0.97
CA VAL A 163 -8.05 13.28 -0.65
C VAL A 163 -8.37 12.96 0.81
N GLU A 164 -7.54 12.17 1.49
CA GLU A 164 -7.74 11.87 2.91
C GLU A 164 -7.37 13.06 3.81
N LEU A 165 -6.31 13.79 3.45
CA LEU A 165 -5.77 14.90 4.25
C LEU A 165 -6.41 16.24 3.91
N ASP A 166 -6.80 16.45 2.65
CA ASP A 166 -7.39 17.69 2.17
C ASP A 166 -8.69 17.41 1.39
N PRO A 167 -9.83 17.29 2.08
CA PRO A 167 -11.12 17.08 1.45
C PRO A 167 -11.64 18.31 0.69
N LEU A 168 -11.01 19.48 0.85
CA LEU A 168 -11.47 20.73 0.25
C LEU A 168 -10.83 21.05 -1.10
N GLY A 169 -9.91 20.21 -1.57
CA GLY A 169 -9.18 20.42 -2.82
C GLY A 169 -10.04 20.51 -4.08
N THR A 170 -11.35 20.20 -4.02
CA THR A 170 -12.31 20.34 -5.12
C THR A 170 -13.00 21.71 -5.19
N ARG A 171 -12.86 22.58 -4.18
CA ARG A 171 -13.70 23.79 -4.05
C ARG A 171 -13.36 24.90 -5.06
N ASP A 172 -12.09 25.07 -5.41
CA ASP A 172 -11.62 26.15 -6.30
C ASP A 172 -11.06 25.64 -7.65
N VAL A 173 -11.38 24.40 -8.02
CA VAL A 173 -10.90 23.78 -9.26
C VAL A 173 -11.76 24.22 -10.44
N ASP A 174 -11.17 24.63 -11.54
CA ASP A 174 -11.89 25.00 -12.78
C ASP A 174 -12.64 23.81 -13.41
N THR A 175 -13.50 24.06 -14.40
CA THR A 175 -14.32 23.01 -15.03
C THR A 175 -13.45 21.89 -15.62
N THR A 176 -12.35 22.24 -16.28
CA THR A 176 -11.44 21.27 -16.89
C THR A 176 -10.74 20.40 -15.83
N GLY A 177 -10.30 20.99 -14.72
CA GLY A 177 -9.71 20.25 -13.60
C GLY A 177 -10.72 19.31 -12.94
N LEU A 178 -11.97 19.74 -12.75
CA LEU A 178 -13.04 18.87 -12.20
C LEU A 178 -13.32 17.67 -13.11
N LEU A 179 -13.36 17.89 -14.42
CA LEU A 179 -13.54 16.81 -15.42
C LEU A 179 -12.37 15.81 -15.44
N ALA A 180 -11.18 16.20 -14.99
CA ALA A 180 -10.05 15.29 -14.81
C ALA A 180 -10.07 14.57 -13.44
N GLN A 181 -10.43 15.28 -12.37
CA GLN A 181 -10.42 14.76 -11.00
C GLN A 181 -11.56 13.75 -10.72
N LEU A 182 -12.78 14.03 -11.19
CA LEU A 182 -13.95 13.20 -10.91
C LEU A 182 -13.79 11.74 -11.40
N PRO A 183 -13.29 11.48 -12.62
CA PRO A 183 -12.98 10.11 -13.05
C PRO A 183 -11.94 9.42 -12.17
N ALA A 184 -10.86 10.12 -11.78
CA ALA A 184 -9.80 9.56 -10.93
C ALA A 184 -10.32 9.21 -9.52
N LEU A 185 -11.17 10.05 -8.94
CA LEU A 185 -11.83 9.78 -7.66
C LEU A 185 -12.81 8.61 -7.75
N SER A 186 -13.61 8.55 -8.82
CA SER A 186 -14.58 7.47 -9.05
C SER A 186 -13.89 6.12 -9.23
N GLN A 187 -12.78 6.11 -9.97
CA GLN A 187 -11.97 4.93 -10.17
C GLN A 187 -11.29 4.48 -8.86
N LEU A 188 -10.79 5.41 -8.05
CA LEU A 188 -10.27 5.11 -6.71
C LEU A 188 -11.35 4.47 -5.81
N LEU A 189 -12.56 5.03 -5.80
CA LEU A 189 -13.69 4.45 -5.06
C LEU A 189 -14.03 3.03 -5.55
N PHE A 190 -14.03 2.81 -6.86
CA PHE A 190 -14.26 1.48 -7.43
C PHE A 190 -13.22 0.45 -6.95
N ARG A 191 -11.93 0.82 -6.92
CA ARG A 191 -10.86 -0.06 -6.40
C ARG A 191 -10.99 -0.29 -4.89
N LEU A 192 -11.39 0.73 -4.15
CA LEU A 192 -11.67 0.62 -2.71
C LEU A 192 -12.76 -0.41 -2.46
N ILE A 193 -13.91 -0.30 -3.13
CA ILE A 193 -15.04 -1.22 -2.98
C ILE A 193 -14.63 -2.65 -3.41
N SER A 194 -13.75 -2.76 -4.41
CA SER A 194 -13.21 -4.05 -4.87
C SER A 194 -12.33 -4.75 -3.83
N CYS A 195 -11.92 -4.09 -2.74
CA CYS A 195 -11.21 -4.70 -1.61
C CYS A 195 -12.11 -5.54 -0.69
N GLN A 196 -13.19 -6.12 -1.23
CA GLN A 196 -14.09 -7.00 -0.49
C GLN A 196 -13.41 -8.36 -0.23
N PRO A 197 -13.29 -8.80 1.05
CA PRO A 197 -12.77 -10.12 1.37
C PRO A 197 -13.79 -11.23 1.06
N HIS A 198 -13.29 -12.40 0.69
CA HIS A 198 -14.08 -13.60 0.38
C HIS A 198 -13.42 -14.84 1.00
N GLY A 199 -14.23 -15.85 1.34
CA GLY A 199 -13.72 -17.11 1.88
C GLY A 199 -12.83 -16.90 3.12
N SER A 200 -11.65 -17.51 3.12
CA SER A 200 -10.73 -17.48 4.26
C SER A 200 -10.14 -16.09 4.52
N SER A 201 -10.14 -15.18 3.53
CA SER A 201 -9.65 -13.81 3.74
C SER A 201 -10.55 -12.99 4.69
N SER A 202 -11.83 -13.36 4.82
CA SER A 202 -12.79 -12.66 5.68
C SER A 202 -12.50 -12.82 7.17
N TYR A 203 -11.76 -13.86 7.57
CA TYR A 203 -11.49 -14.14 8.98
C TYR A 203 -10.03 -13.87 9.37
N ASN A 204 -9.20 -13.41 8.43
CA ASN A 204 -7.79 -13.17 8.64
C ASN A 204 -7.55 -11.81 9.31
N THR A 205 -6.93 -11.81 10.49
CA THR A 205 -6.73 -10.58 11.29
C THR A 205 -5.85 -9.53 10.63
N ILE A 206 -4.87 -9.95 9.81
CA ILE A 206 -4.00 -9.01 9.08
C ILE A 206 -4.79 -8.34 7.95
N ILE A 207 -5.62 -9.11 7.24
CA ILE A 207 -6.50 -8.59 6.20
C ILE A 207 -7.55 -7.66 6.80
N GLN A 208 -8.16 -8.03 7.93
CA GLN A 208 -9.13 -7.17 8.62
C GLN A 208 -8.52 -5.82 9.04
N HIS A 209 -7.28 -5.82 9.52
CA HIS A 209 -6.56 -4.58 9.80
C HIS A 209 -6.30 -3.73 8.55
N ALA A 210 -5.91 -4.35 7.44
CA ALA A 210 -5.73 -3.61 6.19
C ALA A 210 -7.07 -3.09 5.62
N LEU A 211 -8.13 -3.90 5.70
CA LEU A 211 -9.48 -3.54 5.29
C LEU A 211 -10.02 -2.36 6.11
N SER A 212 -9.74 -2.30 7.43
CA SER A 212 -10.17 -1.15 8.23
C SER A 212 -9.52 0.15 7.74
N MET A 213 -8.24 0.13 7.35
CA MET A 213 -7.59 1.30 6.76
C MET A 213 -8.27 1.71 5.45
N VAL A 214 -8.53 0.75 4.55
CA VAL A 214 -9.24 0.98 3.28
C VAL A 214 -10.63 1.58 3.52
N ALA A 215 -11.40 1.01 4.46
CA ALA A 215 -12.74 1.48 4.79
C ALA A 215 -12.76 2.92 5.33
N THR A 216 -11.77 3.31 6.13
CA THR A 216 -11.68 4.69 6.66
C THR A 216 -11.49 5.75 5.57
N GLU A 217 -10.91 5.41 4.42
CA GLU A 217 -10.72 6.36 3.31
C GLU A 217 -11.99 6.57 2.48
N SER A 218 -12.94 5.64 2.53
CA SER A 218 -14.15 5.66 1.70
C SER A 218 -14.98 6.92 1.88
N VAL A 219 -15.13 7.39 3.12
CA VAL A 219 -15.92 8.57 3.46
C VAL A 219 -15.33 9.81 2.78
N ARG A 220 -14.01 9.99 2.86
CA ARG A 220 -13.32 11.14 2.27
C ARG A 220 -13.41 11.14 0.75
N ILE A 221 -13.23 9.99 0.12
CA ILE A 221 -13.35 9.83 -1.33
C ILE A 221 -14.79 10.15 -1.78
N GLN A 222 -15.80 9.62 -1.09
CA GLN A 222 -17.20 9.89 -1.42
C GLN A 222 -17.56 11.36 -1.25
N THR A 223 -17.10 12.01 -0.18
CA THR A 223 -17.28 13.45 0.02
C THR A 223 -16.66 14.25 -1.12
N ALA A 224 -15.41 13.95 -1.51
CA ALA A 224 -14.75 14.66 -2.60
C ALA A 224 -15.48 14.49 -3.95
N ILE A 225 -16.02 13.29 -4.24
CA ILE A 225 -16.84 13.05 -5.43
C ILE A 225 -18.12 13.90 -5.39
N ASN A 226 -18.84 13.88 -4.27
CA ASN A 226 -20.08 14.62 -4.12
C ASN A 226 -19.84 16.13 -4.26
N ASP A 227 -18.82 16.66 -3.61
CA ASP A 227 -18.45 18.09 -3.68
C ASP A 227 -18.03 18.47 -5.11
N GLY A 228 -17.25 17.62 -5.80
CA GLY A 228 -16.86 17.84 -7.18
C GLY A 228 -18.04 17.84 -8.16
N ILE A 229 -19.03 16.96 -7.97
CA ILE A 229 -20.26 16.93 -8.77
C ILE A 229 -21.08 18.20 -8.53
N LEU A 230 -21.26 18.61 -7.27
CA LEU A 230 -21.99 19.83 -6.93
C LEU A 230 -21.33 21.07 -7.54
N ASN A 231 -20.00 21.16 -7.48
CA ASN A 231 -19.25 22.26 -8.10
C ASN A 231 -19.42 22.27 -9.63
N LEU A 232 -19.36 21.10 -10.27
CA LEU A 232 -19.58 21.00 -11.72
C LEU A 232 -21.00 21.46 -12.11
N VAL A 233 -22.02 21.03 -11.37
CA VAL A 233 -23.42 21.43 -11.63
C VAL A 233 -23.60 22.93 -11.47
N ASP A 234 -23.10 23.53 -10.38
CA ASP A 234 -23.18 24.98 -10.16
C ASP A 234 -22.51 25.77 -11.30
N LYS A 235 -21.35 25.32 -11.77
CA LYS A 235 -20.67 25.94 -12.91
C LYS A 235 -21.48 25.83 -14.19
N VAL A 236 -21.99 24.64 -14.53
CA VAL A 236 -22.78 24.45 -15.75
C VAL A 236 -24.03 25.31 -15.74
N LEU A 237 -24.73 25.41 -14.60
CA LEU A 237 -25.96 26.19 -14.46
C LEU A 237 -25.72 27.70 -14.46
N ARG A 238 -24.56 28.19 -14.03
CA ARG A 238 -24.19 29.61 -14.11
C ARG A 238 -23.90 30.09 -15.53
N TYR A 239 -23.63 29.18 -16.47
CA TYR A 239 -23.38 29.49 -17.88
C TYR A 239 -24.58 29.14 -18.80
N ALA A 240 -25.72 28.73 -18.23
CA ALA A 240 -26.98 28.46 -18.95
C ALA A 240 -27.97 29.62 -18.77
#